data_AF-A0A0D0CZZ9-F1
#
_entry.id   AF-A0A0D0CZZ9-F1
#
_cell.length_a   1.000
_cell.length_b   1.000
_cell.length_c   1.000
_cell.angle_alpha   90.00
_cell.angle_beta   90.00
_cell.angle_gamma   90.00
#
_symmetry.space_group_name_H-M   'P 1'
#
loop_
_entity.id
_entity.type
_entity.pdbx_description
1 polymer ?
#
loop_
_entity_poly.entity_id
_entity_poly.type
_entity_poly.pdbx_seq_one_letter_code
_entity_poly.pdbx_strand_id
1 'polypeptide(L)'
;RWLGAWIVPSNQMGEIVAYLFLCLVEKYEGIPLQFTTDCGSETTKLFGLVNSLREIFHPEYDNTELPAHVYLWSVHNIAIERLWLRLHLDWGDNVVLFFNKGIEDGLYNPNDPQQYKLCQWIWPKLLRKDLQETMNFHNGACMRKDKDKIGPSGMSRNEAFSLPEKWGGHNCLLSVDVNVVREIKVKMGGNALLEFTSVEFSAHAQAAYDTLGITELTVENVWHVFHAMCPLVFP
;
A
#
# COMPACT_ATOMS: atom_id res chain seq x y z
N ARG A 1 2.88 -3.57 -12.69
CA ARG A 1 3.59 -2.60 -11.82
C ARG A 1 2.90 -2.60 -10.46
N TRP A 2 3.61 -2.39 -9.35
CA TRP A 2 2.96 -2.08 -8.06
C TRP A 2 2.55 -0.62 -8.08
N LEU A 3 1.26 -0.33 -8.07
CA LEU A 3 0.74 1.04 -8.18
C LEU A 3 0.78 1.79 -6.84
N GLY A 4 0.65 1.04 -5.75
CA GLY A 4 0.73 1.47 -4.36
C GLY A 4 0.82 0.25 -3.44
N ALA A 5 1.40 0.44 -2.26
CA ALA A 5 1.41 -0.51 -1.17
C ALA A 5 1.37 0.30 0.14
N TRP A 6 0.64 -0.17 1.14
CA TRP A 6 0.36 0.59 2.35
C TRP A 6 0.51 -0.28 3.58
N ILE A 7 1.03 0.33 4.64
CA ILE A 7 0.99 -0.19 6.01
C ILE A 7 -0.29 0.35 6.64
N VAL A 8 -1.20 -0.55 7.01
CA VAL A 8 -2.55 -0.21 7.48
C VAL A 8 -2.80 -0.78 8.88
N PRO A 9 -3.58 -0.09 9.73
CA PRO A 9 -3.86 -0.55 11.09
C PRO A 9 -4.69 -1.84 11.13
N SER A 10 -5.48 -2.09 10.08
CA SER A 10 -6.19 -3.36 9.89
C SER A 10 -6.42 -3.60 8.41
N ASN A 11 -6.22 -4.83 7.95
CA ASN A 11 -6.59 -5.28 6.60
C ASN A 11 -7.99 -5.91 6.56
N GLN A 12 -8.68 -6.06 7.70
CA GLN A 12 -10.02 -6.64 7.78
C GLN A 12 -11.14 -5.60 7.60
N MET A 13 -10.78 -4.34 7.43
CA MET A 13 -11.74 -3.25 7.25
C MET A 13 -11.89 -2.96 5.75
N GLY A 14 -13.00 -3.41 5.15
CA GLY A 14 -13.28 -3.15 3.73
C GLY A 14 -13.32 -1.66 3.35
N GLU A 15 -13.52 -0.78 4.33
CA GLU A 15 -13.40 0.67 4.14
C GLU A 15 -11.98 1.11 3.78
N ILE A 16 -10.97 0.52 4.43
CA ILE A 16 -9.57 0.81 4.15
C ILE A 16 -9.24 0.39 2.72
N VAL A 17 -9.66 -0.81 2.29
CA VAL A 17 -9.41 -1.28 0.92
C VAL A 17 -10.03 -0.35 -0.12
N ALA A 18 -11.29 0.05 0.07
CA ALA A 18 -11.97 1.01 -0.80
C ALA A 18 -11.27 2.38 -0.80
N TYR A 19 -10.81 2.85 0.37
CA TYR A 19 -10.07 4.11 0.50
C TYR A 19 -8.72 4.06 -0.24
N LEU A 20 -7.97 2.96 -0.13
CA LEU A 20 -6.71 2.76 -0.83
C LEU A 20 -6.90 2.76 -2.35
N PHE A 21 -7.99 2.17 -2.84
CA PHE A 21 -8.34 2.28 -4.26
C PHE A 21 -8.56 3.74 -4.68
N LEU A 22 -9.31 4.53 -3.92
CA LEU A 22 -9.50 5.96 -4.22
C LEU A 22 -8.20 6.76 -4.18
N CYS A 23 -7.26 6.40 -3.30
CA CYS A 23 -5.91 6.99 -3.31
C CYS A 23 -5.18 6.72 -4.63
N LEU A 24 -5.36 5.55 -5.24
CA LEU A 24 -4.82 5.27 -6.57
C LEU A 24 -5.55 6.05 -7.65
N VAL A 25 -6.88 6.10 -7.59
CA VAL A 25 -7.69 6.83 -8.57
C VAL A 25 -7.33 8.32 -8.58
N GLU A 26 -7.18 8.93 -7.40
CA GLU A 26 -6.72 10.32 -7.28
C GLU A 26 -5.29 10.50 -7.83
N LYS A 27 -4.38 9.58 -7.52
CA LYS A 27 -2.97 9.65 -7.95
C LYS A 27 -2.80 9.54 -9.47
N TYR A 28 -3.60 8.70 -10.12
CA TYR A 28 -3.51 8.44 -11.56
C TYR A 28 -4.61 9.15 -12.36
N GLU A 29 -5.48 9.91 -11.69
CA GLU A 29 -6.59 10.69 -12.28
C GLU A 29 -7.57 9.82 -13.08
N GLY A 30 -7.72 8.56 -12.71
CA GLY A 30 -8.57 7.63 -13.46
C GLY A 30 -8.77 6.26 -12.81
N ILE A 31 -9.73 5.53 -13.36
CA ILE A 31 -10.05 4.14 -13.01
C ILE A 31 -9.59 3.19 -14.13
N PRO A 32 -9.17 1.95 -13.81
CA PRO A 32 -8.84 0.98 -14.84
C PRO A 32 -10.08 0.53 -15.60
N LEU A 33 -9.94 0.19 -16.88
CA LEU A 33 -11.01 -0.37 -17.72
C LEU A 33 -11.73 -1.55 -17.04
N GLN A 34 -10.97 -2.43 -16.41
CA GLN A 34 -11.49 -3.51 -15.57
C GLN A 34 -10.60 -3.67 -14.33
N PHE A 35 -11.22 -3.87 -13.17
CA PHE A 35 -10.56 -4.15 -11.91
C PHE A 35 -10.85 -5.58 -11.47
N THR A 36 -9.86 -6.25 -10.88
CA THR A 36 -10.03 -7.64 -10.44
C THR A 36 -9.60 -7.81 -8.99
N THR A 37 -10.39 -8.52 -8.20
CA THR A 37 -10.03 -8.93 -6.84
C THR A 37 -10.39 -10.39 -6.61
N ASP A 38 -9.83 -10.98 -5.56
CA ASP A 38 -10.41 -12.17 -4.97
C ASP A 38 -11.77 -11.85 -4.31
N CYS A 39 -12.55 -12.91 -4.05
CA CYS A 39 -13.85 -12.80 -3.41
C CYS A 39 -13.69 -12.83 -1.89
N GLY A 40 -13.32 -11.68 -1.32
CA GLY A 40 -13.18 -11.45 0.12
C GLY A 40 -14.27 -10.52 0.66
N SER A 41 -14.64 -10.66 1.93
CA SER A 41 -15.69 -9.82 2.55
C SER A 41 -15.35 -8.32 2.53
N GLU A 42 -14.06 -8.01 2.63
CA GLU A 42 -13.45 -6.68 2.59
C GLU A 42 -13.56 -6.01 1.21
N THR A 43 -13.75 -6.79 0.15
CA THR A 43 -13.81 -6.30 -1.24
C THR A 43 -15.20 -5.86 -1.68
N THR A 44 -16.24 -6.15 -0.90
CA THR A 44 -17.64 -5.81 -1.23
C THR A 44 -17.86 -4.32 -1.45
N LYS A 45 -17.31 -3.47 -0.56
CA LYS A 45 -17.42 -2.00 -0.69
C LYS A 45 -16.66 -1.49 -1.92
N LEU A 46 -15.50 -2.09 -2.20
CA LEU A 46 -14.69 -1.78 -3.37
C LEU A 46 -15.44 -2.13 -4.67
N PHE A 47 -16.09 -3.30 -4.73
CA PHE A 47 -16.92 -3.69 -5.86
C PHE A 47 -17.99 -2.64 -6.17
N GLY A 48 -18.76 -2.22 -5.16
CA GLY A 48 -19.78 -1.20 -5.33
C GLY A 48 -19.18 0.11 -5.84
N LEU A 49 -18.08 0.55 -5.24
CA LEU A 49 -17.41 1.80 -5.59
C LEU A 49 -16.87 1.82 -7.02
N VAL A 50 -16.21 0.74 -7.46
CA VAL A 50 -15.67 0.63 -8.84
C VAL A 50 -16.80 0.70 -9.87
N ASN A 51 -17.88 -0.04 -9.65
CA ASN A 51 -19.04 -0.02 -10.55
C ASN A 51 -19.71 1.35 -10.57
N SER A 52 -19.96 1.98 -9.41
CA SER A 52 -20.56 3.31 -9.35
C SER A 52 -19.71 4.38 -10.03
N LEU A 53 -18.39 4.36 -9.84
CA LEU A 53 -17.50 5.30 -10.54
C LEU A 53 -17.54 5.07 -12.05
N ARG A 54 -17.60 3.81 -12.51
CA ARG A 54 -17.75 3.53 -13.94
C ARG A 54 -19.06 4.07 -14.49
N GLU A 55 -20.18 3.79 -13.83
CA GLU A 55 -21.51 4.23 -14.29
C GLU A 55 -21.63 5.76 -14.35
N ILE A 56 -20.99 6.46 -13.40
CA ILE A 56 -21.03 7.94 -13.34
C ILE A 56 -20.18 8.57 -14.43
N PHE A 57 -18.94 8.13 -14.60
CA PHE A 57 -17.96 8.81 -15.46
C PHE A 57 -17.87 8.23 -16.87
N HIS A 58 -18.22 6.96 -17.03
CA HIS A 58 -18.03 6.21 -18.27
C HIS A 58 -19.23 5.30 -18.60
N PRO A 59 -20.45 5.87 -18.72
CA PRO A 59 -21.68 5.10 -19.00
C PRO A 59 -21.69 4.47 -20.40
N GLU A 60 -20.76 4.85 -21.29
CA GLU A 60 -20.61 4.26 -22.62
C GLU A 60 -20.14 2.80 -22.61
N TYR A 61 -19.58 2.31 -21.50
CA TYR A 61 -19.20 0.90 -21.35
C TYR A 61 -20.34 0.14 -20.68
N ASP A 62 -20.88 -0.86 -21.38
CA ASP A 62 -21.88 -1.76 -20.83
C ASP A 62 -21.24 -2.70 -19.80
N ASN A 63 -21.65 -2.58 -18.53
CA ASN A 63 -21.16 -3.43 -17.44
C ASN A 63 -21.53 -4.92 -17.60
N THR A 64 -22.47 -5.28 -18.48
CA THR A 64 -22.81 -6.68 -18.77
C THR A 64 -21.86 -7.31 -19.78
N GLU A 65 -21.36 -6.53 -20.75
CA GLU A 65 -20.39 -6.99 -21.74
C GLU A 65 -18.94 -6.83 -21.24
N LEU A 66 -18.66 -5.70 -20.60
CA LEU A 66 -17.36 -5.35 -20.03
C LEU A 66 -17.52 -4.87 -18.58
N PRO A 67 -17.57 -5.80 -17.62
CA PRO A 67 -17.76 -5.45 -16.21
C PRO A 67 -16.59 -4.62 -15.68
N ALA A 68 -16.91 -3.55 -14.96
CA ALA A 68 -15.94 -2.68 -14.30
C ALA A 68 -15.11 -3.42 -13.24
N HIS A 69 -15.72 -4.39 -12.56
CA HIS A 69 -15.09 -5.23 -11.55
C HIS A 69 -15.40 -6.71 -11.80
N VAL A 70 -14.39 -7.58 -11.65
CA VAL A 70 -14.53 -9.03 -11.72
C VAL A 70 -13.91 -9.70 -10.50
N TYR A 71 -14.66 -10.59 -9.86
CA TYR A 71 -14.11 -11.51 -8.86
C TYR A 71 -13.37 -12.68 -9.52
N LEU A 72 -12.13 -12.88 -9.12
CA LEU A 72 -11.31 -14.02 -9.51
C LEU A 72 -11.32 -15.08 -8.40
N TRP A 73 -11.25 -16.34 -8.81
CA TRP A 73 -10.93 -17.41 -7.87
C TRP A 73 -9.44 -17.33 -7.49
N SER A 74 -9.11 -17.76 -6.27
CA SER A 74 -7.74 -17.73 -5.75
C SER A 74 -6.74 -18.43 -6.68
N VAL A 75 -7.12 -19.55 -7.29
CA VAL A 75 -6.30 -20.29 -8.28
C VAL A 75 -5.98 -19.50 -9.55
N HIS A 76 -6.77 -18.47 -9.86
CA HIS A 76 -6.58 -17.59 -11.02
C HIS A 76 -5.86 -16.28 -10.65
N ASN A 77 -5.67 -15.99 -9.35
CA ASN A 77 -4.99 -14.79 -8.86
C ASN A 77 -3.45 -14.91 -8.85
N ILE A 78 -2.90 -15.78 -9.71
CA ILE A 78 -1.48 -16.19 -9.71
C ILE A 78 -0.53 -14.99 -9.76
N ALA A 79 -0.88 -13.93 -10.49
CA ALA A 79 -0.03 -12.75 -10.62
C ALA A 79 0.12 -12.01 -9.28
N ILE A 80 -0.97 -11.81 -8.54
CA ILE A 80 -0.96 -11.14 -7.24
C ILE A 80 -0.30 -12.04 -6.19
N GLU A 81 -0.60 -13.33 -6.17
CA GLU A 81 0.04 -14.29 -5.25
C GLU A 81 1.56 -14.34 -5.42
N ARG A 82 2.05 -14.33 -6.66
CA ARG A 82 3.50 -14.26 -6.94
C ARG A 82 4.12 -12.94 -6.47
N LEU A 83 3.37 -11.84 -6.52
CA LEU A 83 3.85 -10.55 -6.04
C LEU A 83 3.91 -10.52 -4.50
N TRP A 84 2.89 -11.05 -3.83
CA TRP A 84 2.90 -11.20 -2.37
C TRP A 84 4.05 -12.09 -1.90
N LEU A 85 4.26 -13.23 -2.55
CA LEU A 85 5.38 -14.11 -2.21
C LEU A 85 6.73 -13.38 -2.30
N ARG A 86 6.92 -12.52 -3.31
CA ARG A 86 8.14 -11.72 -3.44
C ARG A 86 8.25 -10.68 -2.34
N LEU A 87 7.17 -9.98 -2.01
CA LEU A 87 7.16 -9.02 -0.91
C LEU A 87 7.55 -9.68 0.42
N HIS A 88 7.00 -10.87 0.70
CA HIS A 88 7.32 -11.63 1.91
C HIS A 88 8.79 -12.06 1.96
N LEU A 89 9.26 -12.76 0.93
CA LEU A 89 10.61 -13.31 0.91
C LEU A 89 11.70 -12.23 0.85
N ASP A 90 11.47 -11.16 0.11
CA ASP A 90 12.50 -10.15 -0.13
C ASP A 90 12.54 -9.09 1.01
N TRP A 91 11.43 -8.87 1.74
CA TRP A 91 11.32 -7.81 2.75
C TRP A 91 10.55 -8.23 4.02
N GLY A 92 9.33 -8.75 3.87
CA GLY A 92 8.39 -8.93 4.99
C GLY A 92 8.88 -9.89 6.07
N ASP A 93 9.47 -11.03 5.69
CA ASP A 93 9.91 -12.05 6.65
C ASP A 93 11.07 -11.53 7.51
N ASN A 94 11.99 -10.77 6.92
CA ASN A 94 13.09 -10.14 7.65
C ASN A 94 12.56 -9.14 8.69
N VAL A 95 11.61 -8.29 8.30
CA VAL A 95 10.96 -7.34 9.22
C VAL A 95 10.34 -8.05 10.41
N VAL A 96 9.57 -9.13 10.17
CA VAL A 96 8.91 -9.89 11.24
C VAL A 96 9.94 -10.52 12.19
N LEU A 97 11.02 -11.08 11.64
CA LEU A 97 12.10 -11.65 12.44
C LEU A 97 12.76 -10.59 13.34
N PHE A 98 13.12 -9.42 12.80
CA PHE A 98 13.71 -8.34 13.59
C PHE A 98 12.77 -7.75 14.63
N PHE A 99 11.48 -7.66 14.32
CA PHE A 99 10.46 -7.21 15.26
C PHE A 99 10.35 -8.19 16.45
N ASN A 100 10.20 -9.48 16.16
CA ASN A 100 10.05 -10.51 17.20
C ASN A 100 11.32 -10.65 18.05
N LYS A 101 12.49 -10.51 17.44
CA LYS A 101 13.76 -10.48 18.18
C LYS A 101 13.79 -9.36 19.23
N GLY A 102 13.23 -8.19 18.94
CA GLY A 102 13.12 -7.10 19.93
C GLY A 102 12.25 -7.46 21.13
N ILE A 103 11.24 -8.30 20.95
CA ILE A 103 10.42 -8.83 22.05
C ILE A 103 11.22 -9.85 22.85
N GLU A 104 11.89 -10.79 22.17
CA GLU A 104 12.70 -11.85 22.80
C GLU A 104 13.88 -11.28 23.60
N ASP A 105 14.53 -10.24 23.09
CA ASP A 105 15.66 -9.55 23.73
C ASP A 105 15.20 -8.58 24.86
N GLY A 106 13.89 -8.45 25.10
CA GLY A 106 13.33 -7.59 26.14
C GLY A 106 13.37 -6.09 25.84
N LEU A 107 13.59 -5.70 24.58
CA LEU A 107 13.61 -4.31 24.11
C LEU A 107 12.19 -3.71 24.03
N TYR A 108 11.19 -4.56 23.82
CA TYR A 108 9.79 -4.15 23.73
C TYR A 108 8.88 -5.08 24.53
N ASN A 109 8.07 -4.49 25.40
CA ASN A 109 6.99 -5.17 26.10
C ASN A 109 5.62 -4.78 25.52
N PRO A 110 4.94 -5.67 24.78
CA PRO A 110 3.62 -5.36 24.20
C PRO A 110 2.51 -5.19 25.24
N ASN A 111 2.73 -5.63 26.49
CA ASN A 111 1.76 -5.45 27.58
C ASN A 111 1.88 -4.10 28.26
N ASP A 112 2.95 -3.34 28.00
CA ASP A 112 3.11 -1.97 28.48
C ASP A 112 2.37 -1.01 27.53
N PRO A 113 1.30 -0.31 27.99
CA PRO A 113 0.51 0.57 27.11
C PRO A 113 1.30 1.73 26.50
N GLN A 114 2.31 2.26 27.20
CA GLN A 114 3.14 3.35 26.70
C GLN A 114 4.06 2.85 25.59
N GLN A 115 4.74 1.74 25.84
CA GLN A 115 5.58 1.09 24.83
C GLN A 115 4.78 0.67 23.61
N TYR A 116 3.61 0.06 23.81
CA TYR A 116 2.70 -0.31 22.73
C TYR A 116 2.36 0.90 21.87
N LYS A 117 1.94 2.01 22.49
CA LYS A 117 1.54 3.23 21.77
C LYS A 117 2.68 3.83 20.95
N LEU A 118 3.89 3.89 21.50
CA LEU A 118 5.07 4.37 20.76
C LEU A 118 5.49 3.40 19.65
N CYS A 119 5.38 2.10 19.88
CA CYS A 119 5.66 1.06 18.90
C CYS A 119 4.73 1.19 17.68
N GLN A 120 3.44 1.42 17.92
CA GLN A 120 2.43 1.72 16.89
C GLN A 120 2.69 3.01 16.11
N TRP A 121 3.61 3.87 16.55
CA TRP A 121 4.01 5.07 15.81
C TRP A 121 5.32 4.85 15.03
N ILE A 122 6.37 4.34 15.70
CA ILE A 122 7.71 4.26 15.09
C ILE A 122 7.81 3.17 14.02
N TRP A 123 7.17 2.01 14.25
CA TRP A 123 7.25 0.89 13.31
C TRP A 123 6.51 1.18 12.01
N PRO A 124 5.25 1.65 12.01
CA PRO A 124 4.60 2.05 10.76
C PRO A 124 5.37 3.14 10.01
N LYS A 125 6.01 4.08 10.71
CA LYS A 125 6.89 5.09 10.09
C LYS A 125 8.06 4.46 9.33
N LEU A 126 8.77 3.51 9.94
CA LEU A 126 9.84 2.72 9.29
C LEU A 126 9.29 1.91 8.11
N LEU A 127 8.26 1.10 8.36
CA LEU A 127 7.75 0.15 7.37
C LEU A 127 7.18 0.84 6.13
N ARG A 128 6.57 2.03 6.28
CA ARG A 128 6.10 2.82 5.13
C ARG A 128 7.26 3.26 4.24
N LYS A 129 8.41 3.64 4.82
CA LYS A 129 9.63 4.01 4.08
C LYS A 129 10.18 2.78 3.34
N ASP A 130 10.44 1.69 4.06
CA ASP A 130 11.05 0.48 3.47
C ASP A 130 10.16 -0.15 2.40
N LEU A 131 8.84 -0.14 2.60
CA LEU A 131 7.88 -0.62 1.61
C LEU A 131 7.93 0.22 0.32
N GLN A 132 8.06 1.54 0.45
CA GLN A 132 8.18 2.44 -0.70
C GLN A 132 9.49 2.21 -1.47
N GLU A 133 10.59 1.94 -0.78
CA GLU A 133 11.88 1.58 -1.40
C GLU A 133 11.80 0.23 -2.12
N THR A 134 11.20 -0.77 -1.48
CA THR A 134 10.95 -2.10 -2.06
C THR A 134 10.10 -2.00 -3.33
N MET A 135 9.03 -1.20 -3.27
CA MET A 135 8.21 -0.86 -4.45
C MET A 135 9.03 -0.24 -5.58
N ASN A 136 9.86 0.75 -5.26
CA ASN A 136 10.67 1.46 -6.25
C ASN A 136 11.67 0.52 -6.91
N PHE A 137 12.33 -0.33 -6.12
CA PHE A 137 13.24 -1.34 -6.59
C PHE A 137 12.55 -2.31 -7.57
N HIS A 138 11.45 -2.94 -7.17
CA HIS A 138 10.75 -3.88 -8.03
C HIS A 138 10.16 -3.21 -9.28
N ASN A 139 9.67 -1.99 -9.16
CA ASN A 139 9.10 -1.29 -10.30
C ASN A 139 10.15 -0.83 -11.32
N GLY A 140 11.33 -0.43 -10.84
CA GLY A 140 12.46 0.00 -11.67
C GLY A 140 13.32 -1.13 -12.23
N ALA A 141 13.29 -2.32 -11.61
CA ALA A 141 14.09 -3.46 -12.05
C ALA A 141 13.70 -3.90 -13.47
N CYS A 142 14.66 -3.78 -14.40
CA CYS A 142 14.51 -4.26 -15.78
C CYS A 142 14.65 -5.78 -15.82
N MET A 143 13.61 -6.45 -16.31
CA MET A 143 13.64 -7.90 -16.47
C MET A 143 14.42 -8.27 -17.74
N ARG A 144 15.19 -9.36 -17.68
CA ARG A 144 15.89 -9.90 -18.85
C ARG A 144 14.90 -10.17 -20.00
N LYS A 145 15.31 -9.87 -21.23
CA LYS A 145 14.55 -10.21 -22.43
C LYS A 145 14.49 -11.73 -22.59
N ASP A 146 13.28 -12.22 -22.73
CA ASP A 146 12.97 -13.61 -23.05
C ASP A 146 12.50 -13.67 -24.50
N LYS A 147 13.17 -14.48 -25.32
CA LYS A 147 12.90 -14.60 -26.75
C LYS A 147 11.74 -15.57 -27.05
N ASP A 148 11.48 -16.49 -26.14
CA ASP A 148 10.47 -17.54 -26.32
C ASP A 148 9.11 -17.11 -25.78
N LYS A 149 9.08 -16.01 -25.02
CA LYS A 149 7.84 -15.40 -24.53
C LYS A 149 7.10 -14.68 -25.65
N ILE A 150 5.85 -15.09 -25.89
CA ILE A 150 4.95 -14.48 -26.89
C ILE A 150 4.67 -12.99 -26.58
N GLY A 151 4.57 -12.64 -25.31
CA GLY A 151 4.26 -11.27 -24.85
C GLY A 151 5.47 -10.40 -24.51
N PRO A 152 5.24 -9.14 -24.10
CA PRO A 152 6.29 -8.19 -23.71
C PRO A 152 7.31 -8.78 -22.72
N SER A 153 8.60 -8.62 -23.04
CA SER A 153 9.75 -9.00 -22.21
C SER A 153 10.90 -7.99 -22.38
N GLY A 154 11.88 -7.98 -21.46
CA GLY A 154 13.05 -7.11 -21.61
C GLY A 154 12.85 -5.66 -21.15
N MET A 155 11.97 -5.42 -20.18
CA MET A 155 11.64 -4.07 -19.70
C MET A 155 11.40 -4.06 -18.18
N SER A 156 11.48 -2.88 -17.58
CA SER A 156 11.00 -2.64 -16.22
C SER A 156 9.49 -2.47 -16.17
N ARG A 157 8.90 -2.63 -14.99
CA ARG A 157 7.46 -2.41 -14.79
C ARG A 157 7.09 -0.93 -14.97
N ASN A 158 8.01 -0.02 -14.68
CA ASN A 158 7.84 1.41 -14.93
C ASN A 158 7.80 1.72 -16.42
N GLU A 159 8.72 1.18 -17.22
CA GLU A 159 8.71 1.39 -18.68
C GLU A 159 7.46 0.83 -19.32
N ALA A 160 7.05 -0.39 -18.96
CA ALA A 160 5.83 -1.02 -19.47
C ALA A 160 4.58 -0.18 -19.19
N PHE A 161 4.55 0.47 -18.02
CA PHE A 161 3.42 1.29 -17.58
C PHE A 161 3.41 2.67 -18.24
N SER A 162 4.58 3.31 -18.37
CA SER A 162 4.69 4.67 -18.90
C SER A 162 4.72 4.75 -20.42
N LEU A 163 5.16 3.68 -21.10
CA LEU A 163 5.34 3.63 -22.55
C LEU A 163 4.79 2.33 -23.13
N PRO A 164 3.50 2.01 -22.90
CA PRO A 164 2.93 0.74 -23.33
C PRO A 164 3.03 0.52 -24.85
N GLU A 165 3.04 1.58 -25.64
CA GLU A 165 3.08 1.55 -27.11
C GLU A 165 4.39 0.96 -27.63
N LYS A 166 5.51 1.10 -26.89
CA LYS A 166 6.80 0.50 -27.25
C LYS A 166 6.76 -1.02 -27.32
N TRP A 167 5.75 -1.64 -26.71
CA TRP A 167 5.53 -3.08 -26.72
C TRP A 167 4.16 -3.47 -27.30
N GLY A 168 3.57 -2.59 -28.12
CA GLY A 168 2.28 -2.84 -28.78
C GLY A 168 1.07 -2.79 -27.85
N GLY A 169 1.24 -2.31 -26.62
CA GLY A 169 0.13 -2.02 -25.71
C GLY A 169 -0.45 -0.62 -25.94
N HIS A 170 -1.50 -0.30 -25.19
CA HIS A 170 -2.10 1.03 -25.13
C HIS A 170 -2.57 1.33 -23.71
N ASN A 171 -2.79 2.60 -23.40
CA ASN A 171 -3.30 3.01 -22.10
C ASN A 171 -4.82 2.75 -22.01
N CYS A 172 -5.23 1.95 -21.03
CA CYS A 172 -6.65 1.62 -20.76
C CYS A 172 -7.18 2.31 -19.49
N LEU A 173 -6.52 3.39 -19.06
CA LEU A 173 -6.97 4.20 -17.93
C LEU A 173 -8.08 5.14 -18.38
N LEU A 174 -9.13 5.25 -17.58
CA LEU A 174 -10.29 6.07 -17.87
C LEU A 174 -10.38 7.21 -16.88
N SER A 175 -10.40 8.43 -17.41
CA SER A 175 -10.31 9.66 -16.63
C SER A 175 -11.54 9.91 -15.79
N VAL A 176 -11.37 10.30 -14.53
CA VAL A 176 -12.50 10.68 -13.65
C VAL A 176 -12.32 12.08 -13.11
N ASP A 177 -13.40 12.70 -12.62
CA ASP A 177 -13.28 13.94 -11.86
C ASP A 177 -12.69 13.65 -10.48
N VAL A 178 -11.43 14.06 -10.30
CA VAL A 178 -10.68 13.87 -9.07
C VAL A 178 -11.30 14.62 -7.88
N ASN A 179 -12.08 15.69 -8.10
CA ASN A 179 -12.74 16.40 -7.02
C ASN A 179 -13.83 15.53 -6.37
N VAL A 180 -14.60 14.80 -7.17
CA VAL A 180 -15.58 13.82 -6.66
C VAL A 180 -14.88 12.74 -5.84
N VAL A 181 -13.74 12.23 -6.34
CA VAL A 181 -12.92 11.23 -5.63
C VAL A 181 -12.44 11.77 -4.28
N ARG A 182 -11.96 13.01 -4.22
CA ARG A 182 -11.53 13.68 -2.98
C ARG A 182 -12.67 13.84 -1.99
N GLU A 183 -13.86 14.25 -2.46
CA GLU A 183 -15.04 14.37 -1.60
C GLU A 183 -15.45 13.03 -0.98
N ILE A 184 -15.42 11.94 -1.77
CA ILE A 184 -15.69 10.59 -1.26
C ILE A 184 -14.66 10.22 -0.19
N LYS A 185 -13.37 10.44 -0.46
CA LYS A 185 -12.30 10.18 0.52
C LYS A 185 -12.48 10.95 1.83
N VAL A 186 -12.88 12.21 1.77
CA VAL A 186 -13.17 13.02 2.97
C VAL A 186 -14.33 12.42 3.76
N LYS A 187 -15.42 12.03 3.08
CA LYS A 187 -16.58 11.39 3.72
C LYS A 187 -16.26 10.04 4.35
N MET A 188 -15.27 9.32 3.84
CA MET A 188 -14.80 8.04 4.41
C MET A 188 -13.94 8.22 5.67
N GLY A 189 -13.52 9.44 6.03
CA GLY A 189 -12.64 9.70 7.18
C GLY A 189 -11.23 10.13 6.82
N GLY A 190 -10.91 10.24 5.52
CA GLY A 190 -9.63 10.77 5.05
C GLY A 190 -8.42 9.94 5.49
N ASN A 191 -7.26 10.61 5.58
CA ASN A 191 -5.99 9.95 5.91
C ASN A 191 -5.98 9.33 7.31
N ALA A 192 -6.87 9.76 8.21
CA ALA A 192 -6.97 9.23 9.57
C ALA A 192 -7.26 7.72 9.59
N LEU A 193 -7.90 7.18 8.54
CA LEU A 193 -8.13 5.73 8.37
C LEU A 193 -6.83 4.91 8.31
N LEU A 194 -5.74 5.53 7.87
CA LEU A 194 -4.45 4.86 7.68
C LEU A 194 -3.54 5.02 8.89
N GLU A 195 -3.89 5.86 9.87
CA GLU A 195 -3.04 6.16 11.00
C GLU A 195 -3.25 5.19 12.16
N PHE A 196 -2.14 4.82 12.78
CA PHE A 196 -2.07 3.87 13.90
C PHE A 196 -2.21 4.56 15.27
N THR A 197 -2.04 5.88 15.31
CA THR A 197 -2.10 6.67 16.54
C THR A 197 -2.85 7.98 16.30
N SER A 198 -3.28 8.63 17.37
CA SER A 198 -3.99 9.91 17.27
C SER A 198 -3.07 11.01 16.73
N VAL A 199 -3.66 12.07 16.20
CA VAL A 199 -2.93 13.22 15.63
C VAL A 199 -2.08 13.90 16.71
N GLU A 200 -2.62 14.04 17.93
CA GLU A 200 -1.92 14.66 19.06
C GLU A 200 -0.71 13.84 19.49
N PHE A 201 -0.88 12.52 19.59
CA PHE A 201 0.24 11.64 19.94
C PHE A 201 1.29 11.61 18.82
N SER A 202 0.86 11.57 17.56
CA SER A 202 1.77 11.60 16.42
C SER A 202 2.62 12.86 16.41
N ALA A 203 2.03 14.02 16.70
CA ALA A 203 2.76 15.28 16.79
C ALA A 203 3.78 15.28 17.94
N HIS A 204 3.38 14.77 19.11
CA HIS A 204 4.26 14.66 20.28
C HIS A 204 5.43 13.69 20.03
N ALA A 205 5.14 12.50 19.49
CA ALA A 205 6.16 11.51 19.13
C ALA A 205 7.10 12.03 18.03
N GLN A 206 6.57 12.76 17.04
CA GLN A 206 7.40 13.39 16.00
C GLN A 206 8.35 14.43 16.60
N ALA A 207 7.87 15.28 17.51
CA ALA A 207 8.71 16.26 18.19
C ALA A 207 9.84 15.59 18.97
N ALA A 208 9.55 14.52 19.73
CA ALA A 208 10.56 13.73 20.43
C ALA A 208 11.57 13.10 19.46
N TYR A 209 11.10 12.50 18.37
CA TYR A 209 11.95 11.91 17.33
C TYR A 209 12.90 12.94 16.71
N ASP A 210 12.42 14.14 16.40
CA ASP A 210 13.21 15.20 15.77
C ASP A 210 14.35 15.69 16.68
N THR A 211 14.16 15.69 18.00
CA THR A 211 15.24 16.06 18.95
C THR A 211 16.42 15.10 18.94
N LEU A 212 16.22 13.85 18.52
CA LEU A 212 17.28 12.84 18.46
C LEU A 212 18.20 13.04 17.24
N GLY A 213 17.84 13.90 16.27
CA GLY A 213 18.67 14.19 15.10
C GLY A 213 18.93 12.96 14.21
N ILE A 214 18.00 12.00 14.18
CA ILE A 214 18.15 10.75 13.42
C ILE A 214 18.20 11.07 11.93
N THR A 215 19.33 10.78 11.28
CA THR A 215 19.49 10.96 9.83
C THR A 215 18.66 9.94 9.05
N GLU A 216 18.65 8.69 9.51
CA GLU A 216 17.95 7.60 8.85
C GLU A 216 17.41 6.59 9.85
N LEU A 217 16.12 6.28 9.76
CA LEU A 217 15.48 5.18 10.48
C LEU A 217 15.60 3.91 9.63
N THR A 218 16.08 2.83 10.25
CA THR A 218 16.34 1.52 9.63
C THR A 218 15.92 0.39 10.57
N VAL A 219 15.79 -0.83 10.03
CA VAL A 219 15.47 -2.02 10.84
C VAL A 219 16.54 -2.30 11.90
N GLU A 220 17.80 -1.96 11.61
CA GLU A 220 18.95 -2.18 12.50
C GLU A 220 18.96 -1.20 13.69
N ASN A 221 18.40 -0.01 13.54
CA ASN A 221 18.44 1.03 14.58
C ASN A 221 17.10 1.33 15.24
N VAL A 222 15.98 0.83 14.70
CA VAL A 222 14.63 1.18 15.17
C VAL A 222 14.42 0.96 16.66
N TRP A 223 14.95 -0.13 17.22
CA TRP A 223 14.82 -0.40 18.66
C TRP A 223 15.66 0.54 19.52
N HIS A 224 16.85 0.93 19.05
CA HIS A 224 17.67 1.94 19.73
C HIS A 224 16.97 3.30 19.74
N VAL A 225 16.37 3.69 18.60
CA VAL A 225 15.59 4.93 18.49
C VAL A 225 14.35 4.86 19.38
N PHE A 226 13.64 3.73 19.38
CA PHE A 226 12.48 3.51 20.25
C PHE A 226 12.82 3.73 21.73
N HIS A 227 13.90 3.13 22.22
CA HIS A 227 14.34 3.33 23.61
C HIS A 227 14.77 4.77 23.91
N ALA A 228 15.46 5.43 22.98
CA ALA A 228 15.83 6.83 23.14
C ALA A 228 14.61 7.77 23.17
N MET A 229 13.54 7.41 22.45
CA MET A 229 12.28 8.15 22.45
C MET A 229 11.45 7.94 23.71
N CYS A 230 11.48 6.75 24.33
CA CYS A 230 10.67 6.44 25.52
C CYS A 230 10.69 7.55 26.60
N PRO A 231 11.85 7.99 27.12
CA PRO A 231 11.89 9.04 28.16
C PRO A 231 11.50 10.44 27.67
N LEU A 232 11.52 10.68 26.35
CA LEU A 232 11.13 11.96 25.75
C LEU A 232 9.62 12.04 25.54
N VAL A 233 9.01 10.90 25.18
CA VAL A 233 7.58 10.78 24.92
C VAL A 233 6.79 10.58 26.22
N PHE A 234 7.35 9.82 27.16
CA PHE A 234 6.77 9.49 28.47
C PHE A 234 7.73 9.92 29.60
N PRO A 235 7.80 11.23 29.90
CA PRO A 235 8.63 11.76 30.97
C PRO A 235 8.11 11.39 32.38
#